data_AF-A0A4R5U2J9-F1
#
_entry.id   AF-A0A4R5U2J9-F1
#
_cell.length_a   1.000
_cell.length_b   1.000
_cell.length_c   1.000
_cell.angle_alpha   90.00
_cell.angle_beta   90.00
_cell.angle_gamma   90.00
#
_symmetry.space_group_name_H-M   'P 1'
#
loop_
_entity.id
_entity.type
_entity.pdbx_description
1 polymer ?
#
loop_
_entity_poly.entity_id
_entity_poly.type
_entity_poly.pdbx_seq_one_letter_code
_entity_poly.pdbx_strand_id
1 'polypeptide(L)'
;MVAHLPCRGPAAGPGTVPGNGVGSGFANDLRQARRARSSYRRRTQARVTCPTLVTASRHDGGVAYSHAEDFRDTIPTARLVELSAPSHLFWLGTSRGEAASAVREFLAPS
;
A
#
# COMPACT_ATOMS: atom_id res chain seq x y z
N MET A 1 4.31 -3.55 1.90
CA MET A 1 3.35 -2.67 2.63
C MET A 1 3.38 -1.30 1.98
N VAL A 2 2.23 -0.62 1.89
CA VAL A 2 2.15 0.74 1.34
C VAL A 2 1.97 1.70 2.51
N ALA A 3 2.94 2.58 2.73
CA ALA A 3 2.81 3.68 3.66
C ALA A 3 2.52 4.97 2.88
N HIS A 4 1.51 5.72 3.31
CA HIS A 4 1.03 6.92 2.64
C HIS A 4 1.25 8.12 3.56
N LEU A 5 1.92 9.16 3.07
CA LEU A 5 1.84 10.49 3.68
C LEU A 5 0.49 11.11 3.27
N PRO A 6 -0.25 11.80 4.16
CA PRO A 6 -1.52 12.39 3.78
C PRO A 6 -1.33 13.52 2.75
N CYS A 7 -2.16 13.54 1.71
CA CYS A 7 -2.34 14.75 0.91
C CYS A 7 -2.92 15.84 1.83
N ARG A 8 -2.35 17.04 1.85
CA ARG A 8 -3.06 18.22 2.39
C ARG A 8 -4.25 18.53 1.46
N GLY A 9 -5.40 17.92 1.75
CA GLY A 9 -6.69 18.23 1.13
C GLY A 9 -7.58 19.06 2.08
N PRO A 10 -8.61 19.76 1.57
CA PRO A 10 -9.58 20.45 2.41
C PRO A 10 -10.32 19.45 3.30
N ALA A 11 -10.67 19.88 4.52
CA ALA A 11 -11.36 19.07 5.51
C ALA A 11 -12.65 18.47 4.93
N ALA A 12 -12.77 17.15 4.93
CA ALA A 12 -14.01 16.46 4.59
C ALA A 12 -15.01 16.66 5.74
N GLY A 13 -16.19 17.21 5.43
CA GLY A 13 -17.30 17.33 6.37
C GLY A 13 -17.84 15.96 6.83
N PRO A 14 -18.64 15.91 7.90
CA PRO A 14 -19.11 14.67 8.50
C PRO A 14 -20.17 14.01 7.61
N GLY A 15 -19.72 13.17 6.69
CA GLY A 15 -20.58 12.22 5.98
C GLY A 15 -20.83 10.98 6.84
N THR A 16 -22.08 10.68 7.13
CA THR A 16 -22.51 9.44 7.77
C THR A 16 -22.07 8.23 6.95
N VAL A 17 -21.18 7.40 7.49
CA VAL A 17 -20.85 6.09 6.91
C VAL A 17 -21.96 5.11 7.33
N PRO A 18 -22.74 4.53 6.40
CA PRO A 18 -23.73 3.52 6.74
C PRO A 18 -23.06 2.32 7.42
N GLY A 19 -23.72 1.74 8.43
CA GLY A 19 -23.17 0.66 9.25
C GLY A 19 -22.66 -0.52 8.43
N ASN A 20 -21.36 -0.79 8.54
CA ASN A 20 -20.70 -1.93 7.92
C ASN A 20 -21.04 -3.19 8.73
N GLY A 21 -22.08 -3.93 8.34
CA GLY A 21 -22.36 -5.23 8.94
C GLY A 21 -21.13 -6.14 8.85
N VAL A 22 -20.84 -6.91 9.91
CA VAL A 22 -19.75 -7.90 9.96
C VAL A 22 -19.90 -8.83 8.74
N GLY A 23 -18.96 -8.75 7.79
CA GLY A 23 -18.97 -9.51 6.53
C GLY A 23 -19.06 -8.66 5.24
N SER A 24 -19.63 -7.45 5.31
CA SER A 24 -19.72 -6.54 4.15
C SER A 24 -18.35 -6.04 3.68
N GLY A 25 -17.42 -5.80 4.62
CA GLY A 25 -16.04 -5.43 4.32
C GLY A 25 -15.29 -6.52 3.56
N PHE A 26 -15.33 -7.75 4.06
CA PHE A 26 -14.69 -8.90 3.40
C PHE A 26 -15.27 -9.17 2.00
N ALA A 27 -16.60 -9.10 1.85
CA ALA A 27 -17.24 -9.24 0.55
C ALA A 27 -16.83 -8.11 -0.42
N ASN A 28 -16.65 -6.89 0.08
CA ASN A 28 -16.09 -5.80 -0.71
C ASN A 28 -14.64 -6.11 -1.15
N ASP A 29 -13.80 -6.63 -0.27
CA ASP A 29 -12.40 -6.93 -0.59
C ASP A 29 -12.31 -7.99 -1.69
N LEU A 30 -13.07 -9.08 -1.57
CA LEU A 30 -13.16 -10.12 -2.61
C LEU A 30 -13.64 -9.55 -3.94
N ARG A 31 -14.66 -8.68 -3.92
CA ARG A 31 -15.16 -8.01 -5.13
C ARG A 31 -14.08 -7.14 -5.76
N GLN A 32 -13.32 -6.39 -4.96
CA GLN A 32 -12.24 -5.52 -5.43
C GLN A 32 -11.03 -6.31 -5.95
N ALA A 33 -10.74 -7.48 -5.38
CA ALA A 33 -9.64 -8.36 -5.77
C ALA A 33 -9.85 -9.03 -7.15
N ARG A 34 -11.10 -9.15 -7.63
CA ARG A 34 -11.42 -9.79 -8.92
C ARG A 34 -10.57 -9.26 -10.08
N ARG A 35 -10.05 -10.16 -10.93
CA ARG A 35 -9.25 -9.81 -12.11
C ARG A 35 -9.95 -8.83 -13.06
N ALA A 36 -11.27 -8.97 -13.22
CA ALA A 36 -12.10 -8.06 -14.03
C ALA A 36 -12.05 -6.59 -13.57
N ARG A 37 -11.59 -6.32 -12.34
CA ARG A 37 -11.41 -4.97 -11.81
C ARG A 37 -9.98 -4.46 -11.89
N SER A 38 -9.05 -5.17 -12.52
CA SER A 38 -7.64 -4.76 -12.67
C SER A 38 -7.50 -3.36 -13.26
N SER A 39 -8.18 -3.05 -14.38
CA SER A 39 -8.14 -1.71 -14.98
C SER A 39 -8.73 -0.63 -14.07
N TYR A 40 -9.75 -0.95 -13.28
CA TYR A 40 -10.31 -0.02 -12.29
C TYR A 40 -9.30 0.25 -11.17
N ARG A 41 -8.65 -0.79 -10.62
CA ARG A 41 -7.61 -0.63 -9.58
C ARG A 41 -6.45 0.21 -10.09
N ARG A 42 -5.95 -0.05 -11.30
CA ARG A 42 -4.86 0.73 -11.91
C ARG A 42 -5.26 2.21 -12.07
N ARG A 43 -6.48 2.49 -12.54
CA ARG A 43 -6.99 3.88 -12.60
C ARG A 43 -7.11 4.54 -11.24
N THR A 44 -7.50 3.81 -10.20
CA THR A 44 -7.59 4.34 -8.84
C THR A 44 -6.20 4.62 -8.26
N GLN A 45 -5.24 3.72 -8.45
CA GLN A 45 -3.84 3.92 -8.04
C GLN A 45 -3.22 5.15 -8.72
N ALA A 46 -3.47 5.34 -10.02
CA ALA A 46 -2.96 6.50 -10.76
C ALA A 46 -3.50 7.86 -10.26
N ARG A 47 -4.54 7.87 -9.42
CA ARG A 47 -5.10 9.09 -8.79
C ARG A 47 -4.47 9.42 -7.44
N VAL A 48 -3.58 8.57 -6.93
CA VAL A 48 -2.87 8.80 -5.67
C VAL A 48 -1.80 9.86 -5.89
N THR A 49 -1.99 11.05 -5.32
CA THR A 49 -1.04 12.19 -5.46
C THR A 49 -0.04 12.28 -4.29
N CYS A 50 -0.45 11.75 -3.13
CA CYS A 50 0.36 11.06 -2.14
C CYS A 50 1.82 10.68 -2.42
N PRO A 51 2.92 11.30 -1.90
CA PRO A 51 4.14 10.55 -1.73
C PRO A 51 3.82 9.20 -1.08
N THR A 52 4.29 8.13 -1.71
CA THR A 52 3.92 6.77 -1.36
C THR A 52 5.17 5.92 -1.25
N LEU A 53 5.37 5.30 -0.09
CA LEU A 53 6.42 4.31 0.08
C LEU A 53 5.82 2.92 -0.14
N VAL A 54 6.41 2.17 -1.06
CA VAL A 54 6.13 0.75 -1.28
C VAL A 54 7.32 -0.04 -0.78
N THR A 55 7.10 -0.95 0.16
CA THR A 55 8.12 -1.93 0.60
C THR A 55 7.73 -3.34 0.17
N ALA A 56 8.68 -4.12 -0.31
CA ALA A 56 8.46 -5.51 -0.70
C ALA A 56 9.75 -6.33 -0.62
N SER A 57 9.63 -7.65 -0.49
CA SER A 57 10.76 -8.58 -0.58
C SER A 57 10.53 -9.57 -1.72
N ARG A 58 11.60 -9.98 -2.41
CA ARG A 58 11.54 -11.06 -3.40
C ARG A 58 11.32 -12.43 -2.77
N HIS A 59 11.55 -12.56 -1.46
CA HIS A 59 11.30 -13.78 -0.69
C HIS A 59 9.90 -13.83 -0.06
N ASP A 60 9.04 -12.85 -0.38
CA ASP A 60 7.64 -12.84 0.07
C ASP A 60 6.84 -13.95 -0.64
N GLY A 61 6.52 -15.02 0.11
CA GLY A 61 5.66 -16.11 -0.38
C GLY A 61 4.15 -15.82 -0.35
N GLY A 62 3.73 -14.70 0.25
CA GLY A 62 2.33 -14.28 0.33
C GLY A 62 1.91 -13.34 -0.80
N VAL A 63 2.83 -12.48 -1.25
CA VAL A 63 2.58 -11.49 -2.32
C VAL A 63 3.77 -11.42 -3.27
N ALA A 64 3.55 -11.65 -4.56
CA ALA A 64 4.61 -11.56 -5.57
C ALA A 64 5.20 -10.15 -5.66
N TYR A 65 6.53 -10.07 -5.83
CA TYR A 65 7.26 -8.79 -5.96
C TYR A 65 6.73 -7.90 -7.10
N SER A 66 6.21 -8.50 -8.17
CA SER A 66 5.61 -7.77 -9.31
C SER A 66 4.41 -6.90 -8.94
N HIS A 67 3.73 -7.17 -7.82
CA HIS A 67 2.70 -6.26 -7.32
C HIS A 67 3.30 -4.93 -6.82
N ALA A 68 4.49 -4.97 -6.24
CA ALA A 68 5.18 -3.77 -5.76
C ALA A 68 5.71 -2.95 -6.94
N GLU A 69 6.19 -3.62 -7.99
CA GLU A 69 6.57 -3.00 -9.26
C GLU A 69 5.35 -2.32 -9.91
N ASP A 70 4.20 -2.99 -9.98
CA ASP A 70 2.96 -2.40 -10.53
C ASP A 70 2.54 -1.13 -9.77
N PHE A 71 2.72 -1.07 -8.45
CA PHE A 71 2.46 0.14 -7.66
C PHE A 71 3.44 1.26 -7.97
N ARG A 72 4.75 0.97 -8.04
CA ARG A 72 5.76 1.94 -8.43
C ARG A 72 5.46 2.54 -9.81
N ASP A 73 5.06 1.71 -10.75
CA ASP A 73 4.84 2.11 -12.15
C ASP A 73 3.50 2.84 -12.36
N THR A 74 2.56 2.70 -11.41
CA THR A 74 1.21 3.27 -11.54
C THR A 74 0.98 4.49 -10.67
N ILE A 75 1.56 4.53 -9.46
CA ILE A 75 1.41 5.64 -8.52
C ILE A 75 2.51 6.68 -8.83
N PRO A 76 2.17 7.90 -9.27
CA PRO A 76 3.15 8.86 -9.79
C PRO A 76 4.29 9.23 -8.84
N THR A 77 4.02 9.23 -7.53
CA THR A 77 4.96 9.64 -6.47
C THR A 77 5.36 8.45 -5.59
N ALA A 78 5.29 7.23 -6.12
CA ALA A 78 5.71 6.04 -5.41
C ALA A 78 7.22 5.80 -5.47
N ARG A 79 7.81 5.50 -4.31
CA ARG A 79 9.16 4.97 -4.17
C ARG A 79 9.07 3.51 -3.73
N LEU A 80 9.72 2.61 -4.46
CA LEU A 80 9.86 1.21 -4.09
C LEU A 80 11.18 0.97 -3.37
N VAL A 81 11.13 0.37 -2.18
CA VAL A 81 12.29 -0.12 -1.43
C VAL A 81 12.16 -1.63 -1.30
N GLU A 82 13.13 -2.35 -1.86
CA GLU A 82 13.27 -3.78 -1.66
C GLU A 82 13.84 -4.06 -0.27
N LEU A 83 13.22 -5.01 0.44
CA LEU A 83 13.67 -5.48 1.74
C LEU A 83 14.37 -6.83 1.59
N SER A 84 15.43 -7.05 2.36
CA SER A 84 16.11 -8.35 2.50
C SER A 84 15.30 -9.40 3.30
N ALA A 85 14.06 -9.10 3.66
CA ALA A 85 13.25 -9.92 4.54
C ALA A 85 12.95 -11.31 3.96
N PRO A 86 13.12 -12.40 4.73
CA PRO A 86 12.95 -13.76 4.20
C PRO A 86 11.49 -14.21 4.12
N SER A 87 10.52 -13.35 4.49
CA SER A 87 9.11 -13.70 4.49
C SER A 87 8.21 -12.47 4.36
N HIS A 88 6.91 -12.72 4.17
CA HIS A 88 5.86 -11.70 4.15
C HIS A 88 5.81 -10.88 5.45
N LEU A 89 6.09 -11.51 6.60
CA LEU A 89 5.95 -10.91 7.92
C LEU A 89 7.23 -10.14 8.32
N PHE A 90 7.73 -9.28 7.43
CA PHE A 90 9.00 -8.56 7.60
C PHE A 90 9.00 -7.59 8.80
N TRP A 91 7.84 -7.26 9.36
CA TRP A 91 7.70 -6.45 10.58
C TRP A 91 7.93 -7.27 11.85
N LEU A 92 8.07 -8.59 11.74
CA LEU A 92 8.48 -9.50 12.81
C LEU A 92 9.95 -9.91 12.61
N GLY A 93 10.67 -10.09 13.72
CA GLY A 93 12.04 -10.57 13.69
C GLY A 93 13.05 -9.52 13.18
N THR A 94 14.15 -10.01 12.60
CA THR A 94 15.37 -9.23 12.31
C THR A 94 15.18 -8.20 11.20
N SER A 95 14.28 -8.45 10.25
CA SER A 95 14.00 -7.54 9.12
C SER A 95 13.15 -6.33 9.52
N ARG A 96 12.62 -6.29 10.75
CA ARG A 96 11.86 -5.15 11.26
C ARG A 96 12.65 -3.85 11.21
N GLY A 97 13.96 -3.92 11.47
CA GLY A 97 14.85 -2.76 11.44
C GLY A 97 14.90 -2.10 10.07
N GLU A 98 15.02 -2.89 9.02
CA GLU A 98 15.11 -2.42 7.63
C GLU A 98 13.81 -1.70 7.20
N ALA A 99 12.66 -2.32 7.47
CA ALA A 99 11.36 -1.70 7.19
C ALA A 99 11.15 -0.41 7.99
N ALA A 100 11.56 -0.39 9.27
CA ALA A 100 11.46 0.81 10.10
C ALA A 100 12.38 1.93 9.60
N SER A 101 13.59 1.61 9.13
CA SER A 101 14.51 2.59 8.54
C SER A 101 13.94 3.18 7.25
N ALA A 102 13.39 2.35 6.36
CA ALA A 102 12.75 2.83 5.13
C ALA A 102 11.59 3.79 5.42
N VAL A 103 10.76 3.49 6.43
CA VAL A 103 9.68 4.40 6.86
C VAL A 103 10.22 5.69 7.44
N ARG A 104 11.25 5.64 8.30
CA ARG A 104 11.85 6.86 8.89
C ARG A 104 12.46 7.76 7.83
N GLU A 105 13.22 7.20 6.89
CA GLU A 105 13.82 7.94 5.79
C GLU A 105 12.73 8.60 4.94
N PHE A 106 11.65 7.87 4.65
CA PHE A 106 10.54 8.40 3.87
C PHE A 106 9.76 9.52 4.58
N LEU A 107 9.70 9.50 5.91
CA LEU A 107 9.03 10.53 6.71
C LEU A 107 9.95 11.70 7.09
N ALA A 108 11.25 11.61 6.83
CA ALA A 108 12.18 12.66 7.17
C ALA A 108 11.85 13.94 6.38
N PRO A 109 11.98 15.14 6.97
CA PRO A 109 11.85 16.40 6.24
C PRO A 109 12.87 16.44 5.09
N SER A 110 12.42 16.89 3.92
CA SER A 110 13.29 17.16 2.76
C SER A 110 14.03 18.47 2.92
#